data_AF-A0A561BQ68-F1
#
_entry.id   AF-A0A561BQ68-F1
#
_cell.length_a   1.000
_cell.length_b   1.000
_cell.length_c   1.000
_cell.angle_alpha   90.00
_cell.angle_beta   90.00
_cell.angle_gamma   90.00
#
_symmetry.space_group_name_H-M   'P 1'
#
loop_
_entity.id
_entity.type
_entity.pdbx_description
1 polymer ?
#
loop_
_entity_poly.entity_id
_entity_poly.type
_entity_poly.pdbx_seq_one_letter_code
_entity_poly.pdbx_strand_id
1 'polypeptide(L)'
;MDLGTELRERRKAAGRTIASVAMDAGLSVPYIANLENGRGNPTVAALDRLSTALGAELRITIASPSDAVEDGGTTSELGELVASSARAQAVLRRLAKGRTRRTVEQRLVATLEALAEVLPGPPTQADLDRLLDLILLSSEG
;
A
#
# COMPACT_ATOMS: atom_id res chain seq x y z
N MET A 1 12.64 9.15 0.56
CA MET A 1 13.45 8.63 1.70
C MET A 1 14.42 7.62 1.10
N ASP A 2 15.72 7.79 1.32
CA ASP A 2 16.73 6.84 0.84
C ASP A 2 16.86 5.67 1.81
N LEU A 3 16.98 4.44 1.30
CA LEU A 3 17.03 3.20 2.09
C LEU A 3 18.16 3.22 3.12
N GLY A 4 19.34 3.73 2.73
CA GLY A 4 20.49 3.84 3.64
C GLY A 4 20.22 4.75 4.83
N THR A 5 19.50 5.86 4.60
CA THR A 5 19.11 6.79 5.66
C THR A 5 18.13 6.14 6.62
N GLU A 6 17.14 5.40 6.11
CA GLU A 6 16.15 4.71 6.95
C GLU A 6 16.80 3.65 7.86
N LEU A 7 17.73 2.84 7.32
CA LEU A 7 18.48 1.86 8.10
C LEU A 7 19.28 2.53 9.23
N ARG A 8 19.94 3.65 8.93
CA ARG A 8 20.73 4.41 9.91
C ARG A 8 19.86 4.97 11.03
N GLU A 9 18.74 5.59 10.69
CA GLU A 9 17.85 6.21 11.68
C GLU A 9 17.23 5.16 12.59
N ARG A 10 16.78 4.01 12.06
CA ARG A 10 16.32 2.88 12.88
C ARG A 10 17.39 2.36 13.82
N ARG A 11 18.62 2.17 13.32
CA ARG A 11 19.74 1.74 14.17
C ARG A 11 20.00 2.72 15.31
N LYS A 12 20.02 4.01 15.02
CA LYS A 12 20.23 5.07 16.02
C LYS A 12 19.08 5.13 17.02
N ALA A 13 17.83 5.01 16.58
CA ALA A 13 16.65 4.97 17.45
C ALA A 13 16.69 3.77 18.41
N ALA A 14 17.23 2.65 17.95
CA ALA A 14 17.48 1.46 18.77
C ALA A 14 18.75 1.56 19.67
N GLY A 15 19.50 2.67 19.61
CA GLY A 15 20.73 2.86 20.38
C GLY A 15 21.87 1.91 20.01
N ARG A 16 21.82 1.26 18.83
CA ARG A 16 22.76 0.21 18.45
C ARG A 16 23.94 0.75 17.66
N THR A 17 25.12 0.15 17.83
CA THR A 17 26.29 0.44 16.98
C THR A 17 26.21 -0.35 15.67
N ILE A 18 26.91 0.10 14.62
CA ILE A 18 27.02 -0.65 13.36
C ILE A 18 27.60 -2.05 13.63
N ALA A 19 28.59 -2.16 14.50
CA ALA A 19 29.20 -3.45 14.87
C ALA A 19 28.20 -4.40 15.53
N SER A 20 27.33 -3.90 16.41
CA SER A 20 26.29 -4.72 17.04
C SER A 20 25.27 -5.24 16.02
N VAL A 21 24.81 -4.39 15.10
CA VAL A 21 23.88 -4.82 14.03
C VAL A 21 24.56 -5.77 13.05
N ALA A 22 25.83 -5.53 12.70
CA ALA A 22 26.61 -6.39 11.82
C ALA A 22 26.72 -7.82 12.36
N MET A 23 27.01 -7.95 13.65
CA MET A 23 27.07 -9.23 14.33
C MET A 23 25.74 -9.98 14.25
N ASP A 24 24.64 -9.34 14.61
CA ASP A 24 23.30 -9.96 14.61
C ASP A 24 22.83 -10.30 13.19
N ALA A 25 23.10 -9.43 12.21
CA ALA A 25 22.71 -9.64 10.82
C ALA A 25 23.63 -10.64 10.09
N GLY A 26 24.75 -11.06 10.69
CA GLY A 26 25.76 -11.89 10.02
C GLY A 26 26.35 -11.19 8.78
N LEU A 27 26.57 -9.88 8.87
CA LEU A 27 27.12 -9.03 7.81
C LEU A 27 28.39 -8.33 8.28
N SER A 28 29.18 -7.78 7.37
CA SER A 28 30.38 -7.04 7.74
C SER A 28 30.07 -5.59 8.11
N VAL A 29 30.82 -5.04 9.06
CA VAL A 29 30.73 -3.61 9.46
C VAL A 29 30.93 -2.66 8.26
N PRO A 30 31.95 -2.84 7.39
CA PRO A 30 32.14 -1.97 6.23
C PRO A 30 30.97 -2.04 5.25
N TYR A 31 30.32 -3.19 5.11
CA TYR A 31 29.16 -3.36 4.23
C TYR A 31 27.97 -2.55 4.73
N ILE A 32 27.61 -2.66 6.02
CA ILE A 32 26.51 -1.87 6.61
C ILE A 32 26.83 -0.38 6.58
N ALA A 33 28.07 0.03 6.90
CA ALA A 33 28.48 1.43 6.83
C ALA A 33 28.34 2.00 5.41
N ASN A 34 28.68 1.22 4.37
CA ASN A 34 28.46 1.63 2.99
C ASN A 34 26.96 1.77 2.68
N LEU A 35 26.14 0.78 3.08
CA LEU A 35 24.69 0.84 2.88
C LEU A 35 24.06 2.06 3.55
N GLU A 36 24.41 2.36 4.80
CA GLU A 36 23.90 3.55 5.50
C GLU A 36 24.31 4.87 4.83
N ASN A 37 25.39 4.87 4.06
CA ASN A 37 25.86 6.02 3.28
C ASN A 37 25.32 6.04 1.84
N GLY A 38 24.33 5.21 1.52
CA GLY A 38 23.75 5.11 0.17
C GLY A 38 24.72 4.50 -0.85
N ARG A 39 25.73 3.77 -0.40
CA ARG A 39 26.74 3.12 -1.25
C ARG A 39 26.50 1.62 -1.29
N GLY A 40 26.23 1.10 -2.49
CA GLY A 40 26.11 -0.34 -2.74
C GLY A 40 24.72 -0.75 -3.23
N ASN A 41 24.60 -2.01 -3.62
CA ASN A 41 23.36 -2.63 -4.07
C ASN A 41 23.08 -3.85 -3.20
N PRO A 42 22.33 -3.72 -2.09
CA PRO A 42 22.08 -4.83 -1.19
C PRO A 42 21.21 -5.89 -1.85
N THR A 43 21.48 -7.16 -1.53
CA THR A 43 20.58 -8.25 -1.93
C THR A 43 19.35 -8.27 -1.03
N VAL A 44 18.25 -8.87 -1.51
CA VAL A 44 17.06 -9.10 -0.68
C VAL A 44 17.40 -9.85 0.62
N ALA A 45 18.28 -10.85 0.53
CA ALA A 45 18.74 -11.59 1.70
C ALA A 45 19.51 -10.72 2.71
N ALA A 46 20.30 -9.74 2.25
CA ALA A 46 20.97 -8.81 3.15
C ALA A 46 19.98 -7.85 3.83
N LEU A 47 18.96 -7.39 3.09
CA LEU A 47 17.89 -6.56 3.64
C LEU A 47 17.06 -7.30 4.68
N ASP A 48 16.76 -8.57 4.44
CA ASP A 48 15.99 -9.42 5.36
C ASP A 48 16.72 -9.58 6.70
N ARG A 49 18.01 -9.94 6.64
CA ARG A 49 18.87 -10.04 7.84
C ARG A 49 18.99 -8.71 8.59
N LEU A 50 19.14 -7.59 7.88
CA LEU A 50 19.20 -6.27 8.48
C LEU A 50 17.88 -5.89 9.15
N SER A 51 16.75 -6.15 8.49
CA SER A 51 15.42 -5.86 9.04
C SER A 51 15.20 -6.66 10.32
N THR A 52 15.51 -7.96 10.31
CA THR A 52 15.44 -8.84 11.48
C THR A 52 16.32 -8.34 12.62
N ALA A 53 17.58 -7.99 12.35
CA ALA A 53 18.51 -7.47 13.36
C ALA A 53 18.08 -6.10 13.95
N LEU A 54 17.27 -5.34 13.21
CA LEU A 54 16.72 -4.05 13.63
C LEU A 54 15.31 -4.15 14.20
N GLY A 55 14.75 -5.35 14.35
CA GLY A 55 13.38 -5.56 14.85
C GLY A 55 12.30 -5.04 13.89
N ALA A 56 12.56 -5.07 12.60
CA ALA A 56 11.66 -4.65 11.54
C ALA A 56 11.28 -5.82 10.62
N GLU A 57 10.17 -5.67 9.90
CA GLU A 57 9.70 -6.61 8.89
C GLU A 57 10.03 -6.09 7.48
N LEU A 58 10.67 -6.93 6.65
CA LEU A 58 10.90 -6.60 5.24
C LEU A 58 9.70 -7.01 4.38
N ARG A 59 8.97 -6.03 3.84
CA ARG A 59 7.97 -6.25 2.80
C ARG A 59 8.54 -5.85 1.44
N ILE A 60 8.48 -6.75 0.46
CA ILE A 60 8.84 -6.47 -0.93
C ILE A 60 7.63 -6.75 -1.81
N THR A 61 7.19 -5.73 -2.52
CA THR A 61 6.08 -5.82 -3.47
C THR A 61 6.60 -5.53 -4.87
N ILE A 62 6.33 -6.44 -5.80
CA ILE A 62 6.52 -6.20 -7.24
C ILE A 62 5.13 -5.97 -7.82
N ALA A 63 4.86 -4.71 -8.12
CA ALA A 63 3.59 -4.22 -8.59
C ALA A 63 3.73 -3.73 -10.03
N SER A 64 2.73 -3.97 -10.87
CA SER A 64 2.56 -3.15 -12.08
C SER A 64 2.31 -1.71 -11.64
N PRO A 65 2.60 -0.68 -12.44
CA PRO A 65 2.30 0.71 -12.08
C PRO A 65 0.80 0.98 -11.79
N SER A 66 -0.08 0.01 -12.04
CA SER A 66 -1.50 0.01 -11.64
C SER A 66 -1.79 -0.60 -10.26
N ASP A 67 -0.82 -1.21 -9.58
CA ASP A 67 -0.98 -2.00 -8.35
C ASP A 67 -0.44 -1.25 -7.11
N ALA A 68 -0.09 0.03 -7.21
CA ALA A 68 0.41 0.85 -6.09
C ALA A 68 -0.66 1.21 -5.03
N VAL A 69 -1.76 0.46 -4.99
CA VAL A 69 -2.86 0.59 -4.04
C VAL A 69 -3.12 -0.78 -3.41
N GLU A 70 -2.11 -1.33 -2.75
CA GLU A 70 -2.25 -2.56 -1.95
C GLU A 70 -1.53 -2.37 -0.61
N ASP A 71 -2.30 -1.97 0.40
CA ASP A 71 -2.20 -2.54 1.74
C ASP A 71 -3.63 -2.83 2.21
N GLY A 72 -3.92 -4.08 2.60
CA GLY A 72 -5.24 -4.50 3.11
C GLY A 72 -5.96 -5.59 2.33
N GLY A 73 -5.35 -6.78 2.22
CA GLY A 73 -6.00 -8.01 1.78
C GLY A 73 -7.06 -8.54 2.76
N THR A 74 -8.15 -7.80 2.90
CA THR A 74 -9.46 -8.36 3.27
C THR A 74 -10.35 -8.05 2.08
N THR A 75 -11.14 -9.01 1.58
CA THR A 75 -12.30 -8.63 0.76
C THR A 75 -13.14 -7.73 1.66
N SER A 76 -13.00 -6.40 1.50
CA SER A 76 -13.76 -5.42 2.25
C SER A 76 -15.24 -5.75 2.01
N GLU A 77 -16.08 -5.74 3.04
CA GLU A 77 -17.54 -5.93 2.90
C GLU A 77 -18.10 -4.96 1.84
N LEU A 78 -17.46 -3.78 1.69
CA LEU A 78 -17.75 -2.79 0.67
C LEU A 78 -17.29 -3.22 -0.73
N GLY A 79 -16.18 -3.95 -0.83
CA GLY A 79 -15.75 -4.62 -2.06
C GLY A 79 -16.79 -5.65 -2.53
N GLU A 80 -17.36 -6.44 -1.61
CA GLU A 80 -18.44 -7.39 -1.94
C GLU A 80 -19.73 -6.68 -2.33
N LEU A 81 -20.09 -5.59 -1.64
CA LEU A 81 -21.23 -4.74 -1.98
C LEU A 81 -21.11 -4.18 -3.42
N VAL A 82 -19.93 -3.65 -3.78
CA VAL A 82 -19.66 -3.17 -5.14
C VAL A 82 -19.69 -4.32 -6.14
N ALA A 83 -19.09 -5.46 -5.82
CA ALA A 83 -19.03 -6.61 -6.69
C ALA A 83 -20.42 -7.22 -6.99
N SER A 84 -21.29 -7.26 -5.99
CA SER A 84 -22.66 -7.80 -6.09
C SER A 84 -23.68 -6.82 -6.71
N SER A 85 -23.36 -5.53 -6.80
CA SER A 85 -24.24 -4.51 -7.37
C SER A 85 -24.20 -4.49 -8.91
N ALA A 86 -25.22 -5.01 -9.58
CA ALA A 86 -25.33 -4.98 -11.05
C ALA A 86 -25.26 -3.56 -11.63
N ARG A 87 -25.79 -2.56 -10.90
CA ARG A 87 -25.70 -1.14 -11.27
C ARG A 87 -24.25 -0.66 -11.23
N ALA A 88 -23.53 -0.93 -10.15
CA ALA A 88 -22.11 -0.61 -10.04
C ALA A 88 -21.33 -1.26 -11.20
N GLN A 89 -21.64 -2.51 -11.53
CA GLN A 89 -21.00 -3.20 -12.66
C GLN A 89 -21.25 -2.52 -14.01
N ALA A 90 -22.45 -1.99 -14.25
CA ALA A 90 -22.75 -1.23 -15.44
C ALA A 90 -21.98 0.11 -15.50
N VAL A 91 -21.93 0.84 -14.39
CA VAL A 91 -21.23 2.13 -14.30
C VAL A 91 -19.72 1.97 -14.44
N LEU A 92 -19.11 0.98 -13.79
CA LEU A 92 -17.69 0.67 -13.91
C LEU A 92 -17.29 0.39 -15.36
N ARG A 93 -18.12 -0.35 -16.12
CA ARG A 93 -17.89 -0.58 -17.55
C ARG A 93 -17.92 0.72 -18.38
N ARG A 94 -18.82 1.66 -18.04
CA ARG A 94 -18.91 2.97 -18.71
C ARG A 94 -17.68 3.85 -18.40
N LEU A 95 -17.19 3.84 -17.16
CA LEU A 95 -16.12 4.71 -16.68
C LEU A 95 -14.69 4.23 -17.00
N ALA A 96 -14.52 2.97 -17.40
CA ALA A 96 -13.23 2.35 -17.71
C ALA A 96 -12.55 2.86 -19.01
N LYS A 97 -13.03 3.96 -19.64
CA LYS A 97 -12.34 4.56 -20.79
C LYS A 97 -10.94 5.04 -20.37
N GLY A 98 -9.89 4.37 -20.85
CA GLY A 98 -8.48 4.72 -20.58
C GLY A 98 -7.92 4.27 -19.22
N ARG A 99 -8.69 3.52 -18.42
CA ARG A 99 -8.28 2.97 -17.12
C ARG A 99 -8.70 1.50 -17.02
N THR A 100 -8.00 0.69 -16.23
CA THR A 100 -8.48 -0.68 -16.01
C THR A 100 -9.76 -0.66 -15.18
N ARG A 101 -10.68 -1.60 -15.43
CA ARG A 101 -11.90 -1.76 -14.64
C ARG A 101 -11.60 -1.94 -13.14
N ARG A 102 -10.58 -2.74 -12.81
CA ARG A 102 -10.11 -2.99 -11.45
C ARG A 102 -9.69 -1.70 -10.74
N THR A 103 -8.99 -0.80 -11.44
CA THR A 103 -8.61 0.51 -10.88
C THR A 103 -9.83 1.37 -10.53
N VAL A 104 -10.85 1.39 -11.40
CA VAL A 104 -12.07 2.16 -11.12
C VAL A 104 -12.85 1.56 -9.96
N GLU A 105 -12.92 0.23 -9.89
CA GLU A 105 -13.56 -0.52 -8.80
C GLU A 105 -12.88 -0.25 -7.46
N GLN A 106 -11.54 -0.36 -7.38
CA GLN A 106 -10.76 -0.05 -6.18
C GLN A 106 -10.98 1.40 -5.73
N ARG A 107 -11.00 2.36 -6.66
CA ARG A 107 -11.23 3.76 -6.31
C ARG A 107 -12.64 4.00 -5.77
N LEU A 108 -13.63 3.30 -6.30
CA LEU A 108 -15.01 3.34 -5.81
C LEU A 108 -15.11 2.77 -4.39
N VAL A 109 -14.49 1.62 -4.12
CA VAL A 109 -14.43 1.01 -2.78
C VAL A 109 -13.75 1.94 -1.79
N ALA A 110 -12.57 2.49 -2.14
CA ALA A 110 -11.87 3.45 -1.28
C ALA A 110 -12.70 4.73 -0.99
N THR A 111 -13.55 5.14 -1.93
CA THR A 111 -14.46 6.28 -1.71
C THR A 111 -15.58 5.93 -0.72
N LEU A 112 -16.11 4.70 -0.78
CA LEU A 112 -17.09 4.22 0.20
C LEU A 112 -16.47 4.07 1.60
N GLU A 113 -15.22 3.60 1.69
CA GLU A 113 -14.49 3.52 2.95
C GLU A 113 -14.31 4.90 3.58
N ALA A 114 -13.92 5.91 2.78
CA ALA A 114 -13.84 7.29 3.26
C ALA A 114 -15.22 7.86 3.69
N LEU A 115 -16.30 7.49 3.01
CA LEU A 115 -17.66 7.87 3.42
C LEU A 115 -18.07 7.20 4.73
N ALA A 116 -17.63 5.96 4.99
CA ALA A 116 -17.93 5.22 6.22
C ALA A 116 -17.43 5.95 7.47
N GLU A 117 -16.35 6.73 7.37
CA GLU A 117 -15.83 7.54 8.48
C GLU A 117 -16.75 8.70 8.89
N VAL A 118 -17.65 9.12 7.99
CA VAL A 118 -18.54 10.28 8.18
C VAL A 118 -19.99 9.84 8.43
N LEU A 119 -20.38 8.67 7.94
CA LEU A 119 -21.72 8.14 8.08
C LEU A 119 -21.98 7.61 9.50
N PRO A 120 -23.24 7.66 9.98
CA PRO A 120 -23.61 7.13 11.30
C PRO A 120 -23.55 5.59 11.39
N GLY A 121 -23.26 4.90 10.28
CA GLY A 121 -23.22 3.45 10.18
C GLY A 121 -22.53 3.00 8.87
N PRO A 122 -22.40 1.68 8.66
CA PRO A 122 -21.72 1.15 7.49
C PRO A 122 -22.45 1.55 6.20
N PRO A 123 -21.72 1.89 5.11
CA PRO A 123 -22.32 2.23 3.83
C PRO A 123 -23.22 1.11 3.31
N THR A 124 -24.43 1.48 2.90
CA THR A 124 -25.43 0.56 2.38
C THR A 124 -25.48 0.56 0.86
N GLN A 125 -26.25 -0.37 0.27
CA GLN A 125 -26.54 -0.36 -1.17
C GLN A 125 -27.14 0.99 -1.62
N ALA A 126 -27.97 1.63 -0.80
CA ALA A 126 -28.56 2.92 -1.15
C ALA A 126 -27.51 4.05 -1.20
N ASP A 127 -26.49 3.98 -0.34
CA ASP A 127 -25.38 4.95 -0.34
C ASP A 127 -24.47 4.77 -1.55
N LEU A 128 -24.20 3.52 -1.93
CA LEU A 128 -23.55 3.17 -3.19
C LEU A 128 -24.34 3.73 -4.39
N ASP A 129 -25.65 3.52 -4.44
CA ASP A 129 -26.47 4.02 -5.56
C ASP A 129 -26.44 5.56 -5.67
N ARG A 130 -26.51 6.28 -4.55
CA ARG A 130 -26.37 7.75 -4.53
C ARG A 130 -24.99 8.22 -4.99
N LEU A 131 -23.93 7.53 -4.58
CA LEU A 131 -22.57 7.83 -5.03
C LEU A 131 -22.43 7.62 -6.54
N LEU A 132 -22.99 6.53 -7.07
CA LEU A 132 -23.00 6.28 -8.51
C LEU A 132 -23.75 7.35 -9.28
N ASP A 133 -24.87 7.85 -8.77
CA ASP A 133 -25.62 8.95 -9.38
C ASP A 133 -24.78 10.24 -9.44
N LEU A 134 -24.09 10.58 -8.35
CA LEU A 134 -23.20 11.75 -8.30
C LEU A 134 -22.05 11.64 -9.30
N ILE A 135 -21.43 10.46 -9.40
CA ILE A 135 -20.36 10.20 -10.37
C ILE A 135 -20.90 10.35 -11.80
N LEU A 136 -22.07 9.78 -12.11
CA LEU A 136 -22.67 9.87 -13.43
C LEU A 136 -23.01 11.31 -13.81
N LEU A 137 -23.62 12.08 -12.90
CA LEU A 137 -23.93 13.49 -13.11
C LEU A 137 -22.67 14.31 -13.39
N SER A 138 -21.57 14.04 -12.67
CA SER A 138 -20.28 14.70 -12.91
C SER A 138 -19.60 14.30 -14.23
N SER A 139 -20.01 13.19 -14.84
CA SER A 139 -19.44 12.67 -16.09
C SER A 139 -20.18 13.11 -17.35
N GLU A 140 -21.31 13.80 -17.18
CA GLU A 140 -22.19 14.26 -18.26
C GLU A 140 -22.06 15.78 -18.55
N GLY A 141 -21.25 16.51 -17.77
CA GLY A 141 -20.89 17.91 -18.01
C GLY A 141 -19.49 18.05 -18.61
#